data_AF-A0A0D5CIH8-F1
#
_entry.id   AF-A0A0D5CIH8-F1
#
_cell.length_a   1.000
_cell.length_b   1.000
_cell.length_c   1.000
_cell.angle_alpha   90.00
_cell.angle_beta   90.00
_cell.angle_gamma   90.00
#
_symmetry.space_group_name_H-M   'P 1'
#
loop_
_entity.id
_entity.type
_entity.pdbx_description
1 polymer ?
#
loop_
_entity_poly.entity_id
_entity_poly.type
_entity_poly.pdbx_seq_one_letter_code
_entity_poly.pdbx_strand_id
1 'polypeptide(L)' 'MSTESAEPGHGNSPAAWTAVVIMLVAFTVGTIAFWFAIEPVVWASAVLAILGWITGGVMKKLGFGVGGHRTVTHAKAHS' A
#
# COMPACT_ATOMS: atom_id res chain seq x y z
N MET A 1 -23.78 -15.19 18.51
CA MET A 1 -22.51 -15.51 17.82
C MET A 1 -22.59 -14.97 16.41
N SER A 2 -22.33 -13.68 16.22
CA SER A 2 -22.18 -13.14 14.85
C SER A 2 -20.72 -13.42 14.48
N THR A 3 -20.47 -14.56 13.83
CA THR A 3 -19.19 -14.75 13.17
C THR A 3 -19.17 -13.80 12.00
N GLU A 4 -18.67 -12.60 12.26
CA GLU A 4 -18.27 -11.66 11.22
C GLU A 4 -17.40 -12.44 10.26
N SER A 5 -17.93 -12.67 9.06
CA SER A 5 -17.21 -13.29 7.97
C SER A 5 -16.00 -12.42 7.70
N ALA A 6 -14.85 -12.80 8.27
CA ALA A 6 -13.55 -12.33 7.84
C ALA A 6 -13.34 -12.87 6.42
N GLU A 7 -14.01 -12.24 5.46
CA GLU A 7 -13.85 -12.40 4.02
C GLU A 7 -12.34 -12.34 3.73
N PRO A 8 -11.70 -13.49 3.44
CA PRO A 8 -10.26 -13.55 3.24
C PRO A 8 -9.95 -12.99 1.86
N GLY A 9 -9.96 -11.66 1.72
CA GLY A 9 -9.73 -11.02 0.42
C GLY A 9 -10.24 -9.59 0.26
N HIS A 10 -11.00 -9.04 1.20
CA HIS A 10 -11.53 -7.68 1.07
C HIS A 10 -10.50 -6.62 1.47
N GLY A 11 -9.70 -6.12 0.52
CA GLY A 11 -9.02 -4.81 0.57
C GLY A 11 -7.94 -4.55 1.65
N ASN A 12 -7.90 -5.33 2.72
CA ASN A 12 -7.04 -5.16 3.90
C ASN A 12 -5.72 -5.95 3.80
N SER A 13 -5.20 -6.14 2.59
CA SER A 13 -3.83 -6.65 2.47
C SER A 13 -2.88 -5.59 3.05
N PRO A 14 -1.99 -5.93 3.99
CA PRO A 14 -0.99 -5.00 4.54
C PRO A 14 -0.21 -4.28 3.42
N ALA A 15 -0.07 -4.93 2.28
CA ALA A 15 0.54 -4.36 1.09
C ALA A 15 -0.21 -3.17 0.48
N ALA A 16 -1.54 -3.24 0.41
CA ALA A 16 -2.34 -2.15 -0.13
C ALA A 16 -2.27 -0.93 0.80
N TRP A 17 -2.40 -1.16 2.10
CA TRP A 17 -2.36 -0.09 3.09
C TRP A 17 -0.96 0.55 3.20
N THR A 18 0.12 -0.23 3.03
CA THR A 18 1.50 0.29 3.01
C THR A 18 1.69 1.34 1.91
N ALA A 19 1.23 1.04 0.69
CA ALA A 19 1.33 1.98 -0.43
C ALA A 19 0.51 3.26 -0.17
N VAL A 20 -0.69 3.12 0.41
CA VAL A 20 -1.55 4.26 0.77
C VAL A 20 -0.89 5.14 1.83
N VAL A 21 -0.34 4.56 2.90
CA VAL A 21 0.33 5.32 3.96
C VAL A 21 1.55 6.07 3.41
N ILE A 22 2.37 5.43 2.58
CA ILE A 22 3.53 6.09 1.95
C ILE A 22 3.07 7.30 1.11
N MET A 23 2.00 7.13 0.33
CA MET A 23 1.41 8.21 -0.47
C MET A 23 0.91 9.36 0.40
N LEU A 24 0.14 9.06 1.44
CA LEU A 24 -0.39 10.08 2.34
C LEU A 24 0.75 10.87 2.99
N VAL A 25 1.78 10.19 3.51
CA VAL A 25 2.95 10.85 4.09
C VAL A 25 3.66 11.74 3.07
N ALA A 26 3.88 11.26 1.85
CA ALA A 26 4.53 12.05 0.80
C ALA A 26 3.74 13.32 0.48
N PHE A 27 2.42 13.22 0.31
CA PHE A 27 1.57 14.39 0.04
C PHE A 27 1.48 15.35 1.22
N THR A 28 1.38 14.85 2.46
CA THR A 28 1.37 15.69 3.66
C THR A 28 2.66 16.48 3.78
N VAL A 29 3.81 15.81 3.66
CA VAL A 29 5.13 16.46 3.74
C VAL A 29 5.32 17.44 2.58
N GLY A 30 4.96 17.05 1.35
CA GLY A 30 5.05 17.91 0.18
C GLY A 30 4.19 19.17 0.29
N THR A 31 2.97 19.06 0.81
CA THR A 31 2.07 20.20 1.02
C THR A 31 2.66 21.19 2.03
N ILE A 32 3.17 20.69 3.16
CA ILE A 32 3.81 21.53 4.18
C ILE A 32 5.08 22.19 3.61
N ALA A 33 5.92 21.43 2.90
CA ALA A 33 7.14 21.96 2.29
C ALA A 33 6.85 23.04 1.24
N PHE A 34 5.81 22.85 0.43
CA PHE A 34 5.38 23.83 -0.56
C PHE A 34 4.87 25.11 0.11
N TRP A 35 4.11 24.99 1.20
CA TRP A 35 3.65 26.14 1.99
C TRP A 35 4.81 27.00 2.52
N PHE A 36 5.89 26.36 2.98
CA PHE A 36 7.09 27.05 3.48
C PHE A 36 8.12 27.39 2.38
N ALA A 37 7.80 27.17 1.10
CA ALA A 37 8.72 27.36 -0.03
C ALA A 37 10.08 26.63 0.12
N ILE A 38 10.07 25.46 0.76
CA ILE A 38 11.27 24.63 0.95
C ILE A 38 11.44 23.72 -0.28
N GLU A 39 11.90 24.30 -1.38
CA GLU A 39 12.11 23.62 -2.67
C GLU A 39 12.75 22.22 -2.57
N PRO A 40 13.88 22.00 -1.88
CA PRO A 40 14.51 20.68 -1.85
C PRO A 40 13.63 19.61 -1.20
N VAL A 41 12.80 19.97 -0.22
CA VAL A 41 11.90 19.03 0.45
C VAL A 41 10.69 18.71 -0.43
N VAL A 42 10.23 19.66 -1.25
CA VAL A 42 9.18 19.41 -2.26
C VAL A 42 9.65 18.34 -3.25
N TRP A 43 10.86 18.47 -3.80
CA TRP A 43 11.42 17.46 -4.70
C TRP A 43 11.62 16.10 -4.02
N ALA A 44 12.11 16.10 -2.77
CA ALA A 44 12.23 14.86 -1.99
C ALA A 44 10.86 14.17 -1.79
N SER A 45 9.81 14.93 -1.52
CA SER A 45 8.45 14.40 -1.37
C SER A 45 7.87 13.85 -2.67
N ALA A 46 8.18 14.46 -3.81
CA ALA A 46 7.78 13.96 -5.13
C ALA A 46 8.45 12.61 -5.44
N VAL A 47 9.74 12.47 -5.13
CA VAL A 47 10.45 11.18 -5.24
C VAL A 47 9.83 10.14 -4.31
N LEU A 48 9.50 10.52 -3.07
CA LEU A 48 8.86 9.62 -2.10
C LEU A 48 7.48 9.13 -2.58
N ALA A 49 6.68 9.99 -3.21
CA ALA A 49 5.42 9.60 -3.81
C ALA A 49 5.64 8.56 -4.93
N ILE A 50 6.60 8.78 -5.82
CA ILE A 50 6.94 7.81 -6.88
C ILE A 50 7.35 6.46 -6.27
N LEU A 51 8.14 6.46 -5.20
CA LEU A 51 8.53 5.24 -4.49
C LEU A 51 7.31 4.51 -3.88
N GLY A 52 6.33 5.23 -3.34
CA GLY A 52 5.08 4.63 -2.88
C GLY A 52 4.31 3.92 -4.00
N TRP A 53 4.30 4.50 -5.20
CA TRP A 53 3.60 3.94 -6.36
C TRP A 53 4.29 2.66 -6.84
N ILE A 54 5.62 2.71 -6.92
CA ILE A 54 6.46 1.56 -7.24
C ILE A 54 6.25 0.46 -6.21
N THR A 55 6.19 0.79 -4.92
CA THR A 55 5.96 -0.18 -3.83
C THR A 55 4.63 -0.92 -4.02
N GLY A 56 3.56 -0.20 -4.36
CA GLY A 56 2.26 -0.82 -4.70
C GLY A 56 2.34 -1.77 -5.89
N GLY A 57 3.10 -1.41 -6.93
CA GLY A 57 3.36 -2.27 -8.10
C GLY A 57 4.22 -3.50 -7.78
N VAL A 58 5.26 -3.33 -6.95
CA VAL A 58 6.14 -4.41 -6.50
C VAL A 58 5.40 -5.40 -5.62
N MET A 59 4.55 -4.93 -4.70
CA MET A 59 3.74 -5.82 -3.86
C MET A 59 2.69 -6.63 -4.65
N LYS A 60 2.14 -6.06 -5.74
CA LYS A 60 1.35 -6.84 -6.70
C LYS A 60 2.18 -7.97 -7.32
N LYS A 61 3.42 -7.70 -7.74
CA LYS A 61 4.33 -8.70 -8.31
C LYS A 61 4.81 -9.75 -7.31
N LEU A 62 4.97 -9.39 -6.03
CA LEU A 62 5.40 -10.30 -4.97
C LEU A 62 4.29 -11.23 -4.44
N GLY A 63 3.07 -11.15 -5.00
CA GLY A 63 1.96 -12.03 -4.63
C GLY A 63 1.21 -11.62 -3.36
N PHE A 64 1.39 -10.37 -2.90
CA PHE A 64 0.54 -9.73 -1.88
C PHE A 64 -0.64 -8.96 -2.50
N GLY A 65 -0.69 -8.89 -3.83
CA GLY A 65 -1.85 -8.44 -4.60
C GLY A 65 -2.90 -9.54 -4.79
N VAL A 66 -4.14 -9.13 -5.05
CA VAL A 66 -5.29 -10.00 -5.33
C VAL A 66 -4.89 -11.08 -6.37
N GLY A 67 -4.84 -12.35 -5.93
CA GLY A 67 -4.49 -13.51 -6.77
C GLY A 67 -3.11 -14.15 -6.56
N GLY A 68 -2.30 -13.69 -5.60
CA GLY A 68 -0.97 -14.28 -5.34
C GLY A 68 -1.00 -15.65 -4.65
N HIS A 69 -0.07 -16.53 -5.04
CA HIS A 69 0.09 -17.93 -4.62
C HIS A 69 0.11 -18.25 -3.10
N ARG A 70 0.01 -17.25 -2.21
CA ARG A 70 -0.15 -17.43 -0.75
C ARG A 70 -1.61 -17.43 -0.28
N THR A 71 -2.57 -16.99 -1.10
CA THR A 71 -4.01 -17.15 -0.78
C THR A 71 -4.52 -18.55 -1.11
N VAL A 72 -3.94 -19.20 -2.13
CA VAL A 72 -4.30 -20.58 -2.52
C VAL A 72 -3.80 -21.65 -1.55
N THR A 73 -2.84 -21.35 -0.66
CA THR A 73 -2.37 -22.32 0.33
C THR A 73 -3.43 -22.65 1.38
N HIS A 74 -4.31 -21.69 1.73
CA HIS A 74 -5.42 -21.95 2.66
C HIS A 74 -6.67 -22.54 1.97
N ALA A 75 -6.81 -22.34 0.65
CA ALA A 75 -7.92 -22.90 -0.12
C ALA A 75 -7.81 -24.42 -0.35
N LYS A 76 -6.60 -24.99 -0.29
CA LYS A 76 -6.34 -26.43 -0.51
C LYS A 76 -6.31 -27.27 0.77
N ALA A 77 -6.46 -26.67 1.94
CA ALA A 77 -6.46 -27.39 3.22
C ALA A 77 -7.85 -27.93 3.62
N HIS A 78 -8.89 -27.65 2.82
CA HIS A 78 -10.29 -28.03 3.08
C HIS A 78 -10.98 -28.74 1.90
N SER A 79 -10.23 -29.38 0.99
CA SER A 79 -10.78 -30.28 -0.04
C SER A 79 -10.53 -31.74 0.31
#